data_AF-A0AAV9L891-F1
#
_entry.id   AF-A0AAV9L891-F1
#
_cell.length_a   1.000
_cell.length_b   1.000
_cell.length_c   1.000
_cell.angle_alpha   90.00
_cell.angle_beta   90.00
_cell.angle_gamma   90.00
#
_symmetry.space_group_name_H-M   'P 1'
#
loop_
_entity.id
_entity.type
_entity.pdbx_description
1 polymer ?
#
loop_
_entity_poly.entity_id
_entity_poly.type
_entity_poly.pdbx_seq_one_letter_code
_entity_poly.pdbx_strand_id
1 'polypeptide(L)'
;MLEAVGHDFMEKFFTCCESTLAEDGLLVLQIRALGFNDKFIRTWEYYFDYYAAGFKTCTLGDYQIVFSRPGNVAAFGDPYNVVPSTY
;
A
#
# COMPACT_ATOMS: atom_id res chain seq x y z
N MET A 1 6.98 17.81 -9.37
CA MET A 1 7.52 16.45 -9.60
C MET A 1 6.40 15.45 -9.34
N LEU A 2 6.29 14.41 -10.16
CA LEU A 2 5.31 13.33 -10.01
C LEU A 2 6.06 12.01 -10.08
N GLU A 3 5.95 11.19 -9.05
CA GLU A 3 6.54 9.85 -9.02
C GLU A 3 5.53 8.82 -8.53
N ALA A 4 5.56 7.64 -9.14
CA ALA A 4 4.78 6.50 -8.70
C ALA A 4 5.57 5.76 -7.61
N VAL A 5 5.00 5.66 -6.42
CA VAL A 5 5.70 5.11 -5.23
C VAL A 5 5.21 3.71 -4.89
N GLY A 6 3.96 3.39 -5.23
CA GLY A 6 3.31 2.15 -4.78
C GLY A 6 3.92 0.84 -5.30
N HIS A 7 4.60 0.86 -6.45
CA HIS A 7 5.11 -0.37 -7.08
C HIS A 7 6.24 -1.02 -6.26
N ASP A 8 7.11 -0.23 -5.63
CA ASP A 8 8.30 -0.72 -4.93
C ASP A 8 7.96 -1.47 -3.63
N PHE A 9 6.79 -1.21 -3.06
CA PHE A 9 6.32 -1.82 -1.83
C PHE A 9 5.38 -3.01 -2.07
N MET A 10 5.01 -3.25 -3.32
CA MET A 10 3.94 -4.18 -3.69
C MET A 10 4.25 -5.63 -3.34
N GLU A 11 5.46 -6.10 -3.67
CA GLU A 11 5.86 -7.47 -3.36
C GLU A 11 5.85 -7.75 -1.86
N LYS A 12 6.38 -6.81 -1.06
CA LYS A 12 6.39 -6.91 0.40
C LYS A 12 4.97 -6.94 0.97
N PHE A 13 4.07 -6.15 0.40
CA PHE A 13 2.66 -6.16 0.78
C PHE A 13 2.03 -7.55 0.54
N PHE A 14 2.24 -8.16 -0.63
CA PHE A 14 1.69 -9.50 -0.91
C PHE A 14 2.24 -10.58 0.00
N THR A 15 3.55 -10.59 0.22
CA THR A 15 4.15 -11.56 1.15
C THR A 15 3.58 -11.41 2.57
N CYS A 16 3.32 -10.18 3.01
CA CYS A 16 2.69 -9.91 4.30
C CYS A 16 1.23 -10.42 4.33
N CYS A 17 0.44 -10.12 3.31
CA CYS A 17 -0.94 -10.60 3.20
C CYS A 17 -1.01 -12.13 3.19
N GLU A 18 -0.21 -12.81 2.36
CA GLU A 18 -0.18 -14.28 2.27
C GLU A 18 0.18 -14.93 3.60
N SER A 19 1.23 -14.46 4.27
CA SER A 19 1.65 -15.01 5.57
C SER A 19 0.64 -14.74 6.68
N THR A 20 -0.04 -13.59 6.63
CA THR A 20 -0.97 -13.16 7.68
C THR A 20 -2.35 -13.80 7.53
N LEU A 21 -2.78 -14.08 6.29
CA LEU A 21 -4.05 -14.71 5.95
C LEU A 21 -3.98 -16.25 5.89
N ALA A 22 -2.80 -16.85 6.07
CA ALA A 22 -2.66 -18.29 6.21
C ALA A 22 -3.58 -18.85 7.32
N GLU A 23 -3.94 -20.14 7.27
CA GLU A 23 -4.87 -20.74 8.24
C GLU A 23 -4.39 -20.61 9.70
N ASP A 24 -3.08 -20.63 9.92
CA ASP A 24 -2.36 -20.41 11.17
C ASP A 24 -1.72 -19.01 11.26
N GLY A 25 -2.04 -18.14 10.31
CA GLY A 25 -1.59 -16.76 10.24
C GLY A 25 -2.14 -15.91 11.39
N LEU A 26 -1.35 -14.91 11.79
CA LEU A 26 -1.64 -14.06 12.96
C LEU A 26 -3.03 -13.42 12.89
N LEU A 27 -3.43 -12.93 11.71
CA LEU A 27 -4.74 -12.30 11.52
C LEU A 27 -5.88 -13.30 11.65
N VAL A 28 -5.76 -14.49 11.05
CA VAL A 28 -6.79 -15.53 11.14
C VAL A 28 -7.00 -15.97 12.58
N LEU A 29 -5.91 -16.20 13.31
CA LEU A 29 -5.98 -16.59 14.73
C LEU A 29 -6.62 -15.49 15.59
N GLN A 30 -6.20 -14.23 15.42
CA GLN A 30 -6.74 -13.10 16.19
C GLN A 30 -8.21 -12.82 15.89
N ILE A 31 -8.59 -12.82 14.61
CA ILE A 31 -9.98 -12.58 14.19
C ILE A 31 -10.91 -13.67 14.73
N ARG A 32 -10.49 -14.94 14.69
CA ARG A 32 -11.23 -16.05 15.31
C ARG A 32 -11.35 -15.89 16.82
N ALA A 33 -10.26 -15.48 17.50
CA ALA A 33 -10.27 -15.25 18.95
C ALA A 33 -11.22 -14.11 19.36
N LEU A 34 -11.43 -13.12 18.48
CA LEU A 34 -12.40 -12.04 18.67
C LEU A 34 -13.86 -12.47 18.39
N GLY A 35 -14.10 -13.73 17.99
CA GLY A 35 -15.44 -14.29 17.76
C GLY A 35 -16.00 -14.06 16.36
N PHE A 36 -15.20 -13.59 15.41
CA PHE A 36 -15.63 -13.44 14.02
C PHE A 36 -15.60 -14.78 13.27
N ASN A 37 -16.49 -14.91 12.29
CA ASN A 37 -16.65 -16.14 11.52
C ASN A 37 -15.76 -16.17 10.26
N ASP A 38 -15.68 -17.33 9.61
CA ASP A 38 -14.88 -17.49 8.39
C ASP A 38 -15.38 -16.59 7.23
N LYS A 39 -16.66 -16.20 7.22
CA LYS A 39 -17.17 -15.25 6.21
C LYS A 39 -16.49 -13.88 6.34
N PHE A 40 -16.23 -13.42 7.57
CA PHE A 40 -15.49 -12.18 7.81
C PHE A 40 -14.06 -12.29 7.29
N ILE A 41 -13.38 -13.40 7.57
CA ILE A 41 -12.02 -13.66 7.09
C ILE A 41 -11.96 -13.65 5.56
N ARG A 42 -12.88 -14.35 4.88
CA ARG A 42 -12.98 -14.37 3.41
C ARG A 42 -13.22 -12.99 2.80
N THR A 43 -13.89 -12.10 3.53
CA THR A 43 -14.08 -10.71 3.08
C THR A 43 -12.75 -9.98 3.00
N TRP A 44 -11.86 -10.20 3.97
CA TRP A 44 -10.52 -9.61 3.97
C TRP A 44 -9.61 -10.25 2.93
N GLU A 45 -9.66 -11.57 2.75
CA GLU A 45 -8.96 -12.25 1.64
C GLU A 45 -9.34 -11.60 0.30
N TYR A 46 -10.64 -11.48 0.02
CA TYR A 46 -11.13 -10.83 -1.19
C TYR A 46 -10.67 -9.37 -1.30
N TYR A 47 -10.71 -8.62 -0.21
CA TYR A 47 -10.25 -7.23 -0.19
C TYR A 47 -8.77 -7.15 -0.60
N PHE A 48 -7.89 -7.94 0.01
CA PHE A 48 -6.45 -7.89 -0.29
C PHE A 48 -6.13 -8.34 -1.73
N ASP A 49 -6.77 -9.41 -2.22
CA ASP A 49 -6.63 -9.88 -3.60
C ASP A 49 -7.13 -8.85 -4.63
N TYR A 50 -8.20 -8.12 -4.32
CA TYR A 50 -8.71 -7.07 -5.18
C TYR A 50 -7.70 -5.93 -5.33
N TYR A 51 -7.10 -5.45 -4.24
CA TYR A 51 -6.04 -4.44 -4.32
C TYR A 51 -4.83 -4.98 -5.07
N ALA A 52 -4.48 -6.25 -4.84
CA ALA A 52 -3.39 -6.92 -5.55
C ALA A 52 -3.54 -6.83 -7.06
N ALA A 53 -4.71 -7.24 -7.54
CA ALA A 53 -5.07 -7.16 -8.94
C ALA A 53 -5.07 -5.69 -9.42
N GLY A 54 -5.70 -4.79 -8.67
CA GLY A 54 -5.84 -3.39 -9.03
C GLY A 54 -4.50 -2.69 -9.26
N PHE A 55 -3.51 -2.92 -8.41
CA PHE A 55 -2.19 -2.36 -8.62
C PHE A 55 -1.41 -3.10 -9.73
N LYS A 56 -1.50 -4.44 -9.81
CA LYS A 56 -0.82 -5.22 -10.86
C LYS A 56 -1.31 -4.85 -12.27
N THR A 57 -2.58 -4.47 -12.42
CA THR A 57 -3.15 -4.00 -13.69
C THR A 57 -3.00 -2.49 -13.89
N CYS A 58 -2.30 -1.78 -12.99
CA CYS A 58 -2.17 -0.31 -13.00
C CYS A 58 -3.54 0.42 -12.98
N THR A 59 -4.59 -0.23 -12.46
CA THR A 59 -5.90 0.39 -12.22
C THR A 59 -5.87 1.23 -10.94
N LEU A 60 -5.09 0.80 -9.96
CA LEU A 60 -4.78 1.51 -8.73
C LEU A 60 -3.30 1.90 -8.73
N GLY A 61 -2.97 3.03 -8.12
CA GLY A 61 -1.61 3.53 -8.01
C GLY A 61 -1.50 4.55 -6.87
N ASP A 62 -0.31 4.63 -6.28
CA ASP A 62 0.03 5.64 -5.28
C ASP A 62 1.08 6.58 -5.84
N TYR A 63 0.82 7.88 -5.73
CA TYR A 63 1.59 8.93 -6.39
C TYR A 63 1.99 10.00 -5.39
N GLN A 64 3.27 10.33 -5.41
CA GLN A 64 3.77 11.47 -4.68
C GLN A 64 3.89 12.68 -5.62
N ILE A 65 3.26 13.78 -5.21
CA ILE A 65 3.15 14.99 -6.03
C ILE A 65 3.72 16.17 -5.26
N VAL A 66 4.73 16.81 -5.85
CA VAL A 66 5.35 18.02 -5.31
C VAL A 66 4.96 19.21 -6.18
N PHE A 67 4.33 20.20 -5.54
CA PHE A 67 3.96 21.47 -6.14
C PHE A 67 4.97 22.57 -5.81
N SER A 68 5.30 23.41 -6.78
CA SER A 68 6.16 24.57 -6.60
C SER A 68 5.76 25.71 -7.54
N ARG A 69 6.32 26.90 -7.31
CA ARG A 69 6.15 28.03 -8.24
C ARG A 69 6.78 27.71 -9.61
N PRO A 70 6.23 28.25 -10.72
CA PRO A 70 6.85 28.15 -12.04
C PRO A 70 8.30 28.65 -12.03
N GLY A 71 9.20 27.92 -12.70
CA GLY A 71 10.63 28.25 -12.77
C GLY A 71 11.49 27.75 -11.60
N ASN A 72 10.91 27.14 -10.56
CA ASN A 72 11.67 26.57 -9.46
C ASN A 72 12.28 25.20 -9.81
N VAL A 73 13.42 25.21 -10.50
CA VAL A 73 14.11 24.00 -10.97
C VAL A 73 14.65 23.10 -9.84
N ALA A 74 14.85 23.66 -8.64
CA ALA A 74 15.31 22.89 -7.47
C ALA A 74 14.33 21.77 -7.07
N ALA A 75 13.04 21.93 -7.39
CA ALA A 75 12.00 20.94 -7.09
C ALA A 75 12.09 19.64 -7.92
N PHE A 76 13.00 19.56 -8.90
CA PHE A 76 13.23 18.36 -9.72
C PHE A 76 14.48 17.56 -9.33
N GLY A 77 15.32 18.08 -8.43
CA GLY A 77 16.54 17.41 -7.98
C GLY A 77 16.28 16.47 -6.82
N ASP A 78 16.30 17.02 -5.61
CA ASP A 78 15.85 16.34 -4.39
C ASP A 78 14.76 17.19 -3.73
N PRO A 79 13.48 16.90 -3.99
CA PRO A 79 12.38 17.68 -3.44
C PRO A 79 12.25 17.51 -1.92
N TYR A 80 12.84 16.47 -1.33
CA TYR A 80 12.72 16.14 0.09
C TYR A 80 13.72 16.88 0.97
N ASN A 81 14.81 17.40 0.40
CA ASN A 81 15.75 18.26 1.12
C ASN A 81 15.30 19.72 1.26
N VAL A 82 14.37 20.19 0.41
CA VAL A 82 13.99 21.61 0.32
C VAL A 82 12.64 21.90 0.97
N VAL A 83 11.75 20.90 1.01
CA VAL A 83 10.43 21.02 1.61
C VAL A 83 10.43 20.22 2.91
N PRO A 84 10.15 20.81 4.08
CA PRO A 84 10.08 20.04 5.32
C PRO A 84 8.98 18.98 5.16
N SER A 85 9.37 17.72 4.99
CA SER A 85 8.47 16.59 5.18
C SER A 85 8.04 16.66 6.64
N THR A 86 6.74 16.80 6.89
CA THR A 86 6.18 16.82 8.26
C THR A 86 6.08 15.43 8.89
N TYR A 87 6.90 14.49 8.42
CA TYR A 87 7.05 13.14 8.95
C TYR A 87 8.49 12.94 9.41
#